data_AF-A0A7S1S959-F1
#
_entry.id   AF-A0A7S1S959-F1
#
_cell.length_a   1.000
_cell.length_b   1.000
_cell.length_c   1.000
_cell.angle_alpha   90.00
_cell.angle_beta   90.00
_cell.angle_gamma   90.00
#
_symmetry.space_group_name_H-M   'P 1'
#
loop_
_entity.id
_entity.type
_entity.pdbx_description
1 polymer ?
#
loop_
_entity_poly.entity_id
_entity_poly.type
_entity_poly.pdbx_seq_one_letter_code
_entity_poly.pdbx_strand_id
1 'polypeptide(L)'
;EMAGNYRRVVVPQITDLDIDTWTERNRHLSSSKCYLTWDADFKWFTSSRSDIPVLSGGLLGISRRWWNETGGYDEGMQGWGGENIDQSLRTWLCGGEIQALSKAFVAHMWRVPHDQRTQAKYMVDVRHTIQNRVRAAMGWFDSFAGKLKHYPDMRFANSKKQDMSAFQAVRERLGCKPFAWFLWRFRDIYEDAGLLPNQTFHLRHRPSGKCLTYLGPAGTHPRGADSVELQPCGEVVSSRRWPNSPPDPQRWHMANQDPNTHLCCSGLRLWSTDQCL
;
A
#
# COMPACT_ATOMS: atom_id res chain seq x y z
N GLU A 1 -4.31 -22.63 15.22
CA GLU A 1 -4.38 -22.38 13.76
C GLU A 1 -3.02 -22.31 13.05
N MET A 2 -1.94 -21.79 13.65
CA MET A 2 -0.57 -21.92 13.08
C MET A 2 -0.07 -23.38 12.96
N ALA A 3 -0.56 -24.29 13.81
CA ALA A 3 -0.08 -25.67 13.91
C ALA A 3 -0.24 -26.49 12.61
N GLY A 4 -1.14 -26.10 11.69
CA GLY A 4 -1.36 -26.82 10.42
C GLY A 4 -0.41 -26.42 9.28
N ASN A 5 0.25 -25.25 9.37
CA ASN A 5 1.17 -24.76 8.35
C ASN A 5 2.20 -23.81 8.98
N TYR A 6 3.44 -24.27 9.15
CA TYR A 6 4.49 -23.44 9.77
C TYR A 6 4.84 -22.19 8.93
N ARG A 7 4.50 -22.16 7.64
CA ARG A 7 4.71 -21.01 6.73
C ARG A 7 3.58 -19.98 6.78
N ARG A 8 2.56 -20.21 7.60
CA ARG A 8 1.46 -19.27 7.81
C ARG A 8 1.88 -18.19 8.79
N VAL A 9 1.77 -16.94 8.34
CA VAL A 9 1.75 -15.76 9.20
C VAL A 9 0.30 -15.50 9.59
N VAL A 10 0.05 -15.23 10.87
CA VAL A 10 -1.28 -14.96 11.39
C VAL A 10 -1.35 -13.56 11.97
N VAL A 11 -2.46 -12.86 11.78
CA VAL A 11 -2.65 -11.49 12.26
C VAL A 11 -3.94 -11.46 13.09
N PRO A 12 -3.91 -10.99 14.34
CA PRO A 12 -5.14 -10.84 15.14
C PRO A 12 -6.02 -9.73 14.55
N GLN A 13 -7.30 -9.71 14.90
CA GLN A 13 -8.11 -8.51 14.73
C GLN A 13 -7.51 -7.40 15.61
N ILE A 14 -7.11 -6.30 14.99
CA ILE A 14 -6.56 -5.13 15.69
C ILE A 14 -7.74 -4.25 16.07
N THR A 15 -8.01 -4.15 17.37
CA THR A 15 -9.12 -3.38 17.95
C THR A 15 -8.61 -2.09 18.55
N ASP A 16 -9.52 -1.23 19.00
CA ASP A 16 -9.17 0.10 19.50
C ASP A 16 -9.09 0.08 21.03
N LEU A 17 -7.97 0.52 21.59
CA LEU A 17 -7.86 0.79 23.02
C LEU A 17 -8.32 2.22 23.31
N ASP A 18 -9.35 2.36 24.14
CA ASP A 18 -9.76 3.65 24.70
C ASP A 18 -8.77 4.07 25.80
N ILE A 19 -8.08 5.20 25.61
CA ILE A 19 -7.01 5.64 26.51
C ILE A 19 -7.49 6.28 27.81
N ASP A 20 -8.76 6.68 27.88
CA ASP A 20 -9.33 7.29 29.07
C ASP A 20 -9.89 6.21 30.01
N THR A 21 -10.47 5.15 29.44
CA THR A 21 -11.12 4.07 30.18
C THR A 21 -10.34 2.76 30.22
N TRP A 22 -9.30 2.61 29.39
CA TRP A 22 -8.55 1.36 29.17
C TRP A 22 -9.42 0.20 28.69
N THR A 23 -10.54 0.50 28.04
CA THR A 23 -11.45 -0.52 27.51
C THR A 23 -11.17 -0.80 26.03
N GLU A 24 -11.30 -2.07 25.65
CA GLU A 24 -11.24 -2.50 24.25
C GLU A 24 -12.57 -2.20 23.55
N ARG A 25 -12.50 -1.50 22.41
CA ARG A 25 -13.65 -1.14 21.56
C ARG A 25 -13.55 -1.83 20.21
N ASN A 26 -14.63 -1.80 19.43
CA ASN A 26 -14.64 -2.22 18.02
C ASN A 26 -14.35 -3.71 17.75
N ARG A 27 -14.65 -4.60 18.71
CA ARG A 27 -14.53 -6.07 18.52
C ARG A 27 -15.44 -6.65 17.43
N HIS A 28 -16.42 -5.87 16.95
CA HIS A 28 -17.40 -6.27 15.94
C HIS A 28 -17.19 -5.58 14.58
N LEU A 29 -16.21 -4.68 14.44
CA LEU A 29 -15.97 -4.01 13.17
C LEU A 29 -15.24 -4.92 12.19
N SER A 30 -15.65 -4.81 10.93
CA SER A 30 -15.21 -5.60 9.78
C SER A 30 -13.69 -5.57 9.61
N SER A 31 -13.14 -6.72 9.21
CA SER A 31 -11.70 -7.02 9.11
C SER A 31 -10.99 -6.04 8.17
N SER A 32 -10.52 -4.93 8.74
CA SER A 32 -9.68 -3.95 8.04
C SER A 32 -8.34 -4.59 7.69
N LYS A 33 -7.93 -4.46 6.44
CA LYS A 33 -6.71 -5.06 5.91
C LYS A 33 -5.97 -4.06 5.05
N CYS A 34 -4.74 -4.40 4.68
CA CYS A 34 -3.94 -3.54 3.84
C CYS A 34 -3.71 -4.14 2.44
N TYR A 35 -3.71 -3.27 1.43
CA TYR A 35 -3.23 -3.56 0.08
C TYR A 35 -2.11 -2.58 -0.28
N LEU A 36 -1.34 -2.90 -1.33
CA LEU A 36 -0.16 -2.16 -1.75
C LEU A 36 -0.50 -1.12 -2.82
N THR A 37 0.15 0.04 -2.81
CA THR A 37 0.10 1.01 -3.91
C THR A 37 1.40 1.03 -4.70
N TRP A 38 1.40 1.61 -5.89
CA TRP A 38 2.56 1.62 -6.79
C TRP A 38 3.76 2.44 -6.29
N ASP A 39 3.55 3.32 -5.32
CA ASP A 39 4.60 4.01 -4.58
C ASP A 39 5.17 3.15 -3.43
N ALA A 40 4.79 1.87 -3.34
CA ALA A 40 5.13 0.98 -2.23
C ALA A 40 4.70 1.55 -0.88
N ASP A 41 3.48 2.08 -0.79
CA ASP A 41 2.77 2.32 0.47
C ASP A 41 1.72 1.23 0.69
N PHE A 42 1.12 1.20 1.88
CA PHE A 42 -0.07 0.38 2.12
C PHE A 42 -1.30 1.23 2.40
N LYS A 43 -2.47 0.76 1.96
CA LYS A 43 -3.77 1.39 2.21
C LYS A 43 -4.76 0.42 2.80
N TRP A 44 -5.63 0.95 3.65
CA TRP A 44 -6.68 0.18 4.30
C TRP A 44 -7.83 -0.09 3.34
N PHE A 45 -8.35 -1.30 3.39
CA PHE A 45 -9.59 -1.70 2.75
C PHE A 45 -10.33 -2.69 3.66
N THR A 46 -11.62 -2.85 3.43
CA THR A 46 -12.46 -3.79 4.19
C THR A 46 -12.64 -5.07 3.38
N SER A 47 -12.48 -6.23 4.01
CA SER A 47 -12.71 -7.50 3.32
C SER A 47 -13.05 -8.63 4.28
N SER A 48 -14.10 -9.39 3.97
CA SER A 48 -14.51 -10.58 4.72
C SER A 48 -13.62 -11.81 4.51
N ARG A 49 -12.72 -11.80 3.51
CA ARG A 49 -11.77 -12.91 3.27
C ARG A 49 -10.88 -13.11 4.50
N SER A 50 -10.24 -14.25 4.67
CA SER A 50 -9.22 -14.40 5.71
C SER A 50 -7.85 -13.90 5.24
N ASP A 51 -7.56 -13.99 3.94
CA ASP A 51 -6.30 -13.54 3.35
C ASP A 51 -6.03 -12.06 3.61
N ILE A 52 -4.79 -11.74 4.01
CA ILE A 52 -4.26 -10.39 4.15
C ILE A 52 -3.18 -10.18 3.08
N PRO A 53 -3.40 -9.31 2.07
CA PRO A 53 -2.41 -9.07 1.03
C PRO A 53 -1.13 -8.42 1.59
N VAL A 54 -1.30 -7.39 2.42
CA VAL A 54 -0.21 -6.65 3.05
C VAL A 54 -0.47 -6.54 4.55
N LEU A 55 0.57 -6.80 5.34
CA LEU A 55 0.59 -6.62 6.79
C LEU A 55 0.53 -5.13 7.14
N SER A 56 -0.20 -4.79 8.21
CA SER A 56 -0.05 -3.49 8.87
C SER A 56 1.30 -3.36 9.59
N GLY A 57 1.89 -4.49 10.01
CA GLY A 57 3.23 -4.59 10.59
C GLY A 57 3.21 -5.10 12.02
N GLY A 58 2.96 -4.23 12.99
CA GLY A 58 3.34 -4.43 14.40
C GLY A 58 2.70 -5.59 15.17
N LEU A 59 1.67 -6.26 14.64
CA LEU A 59 0.93 -7.33 15.34
C LEU A 59 0.77 -8.55 14.44
N LEU A 60 1.58 -9.60 14.68
CA LEU A 60 1.50 -10.86 13.96
C LEU A 60 2.08 -12.03 14.77
N GLY A 61 1.70 -13.24 14.39
CA GLY A 61 2.35 -14.49 14.80
C GLY A 61 3.01 -15.15 13.59
N ILE A 62 4.26 -15.57 13.75
CA ILE A 62 5.04 -16.29 12.74
C ILE A 62 5.83 -17.41 13.42
N SER A 63 5.95 -18.57 12.77
CA SER A 63 6.79 -19.63 13.34
C SER A 63 8.26 -19.24 13.28
N ARG A 64 9.03 -19.55 14.33
CA ARG A 64 10.49 -19.35 14.34
C ARG A 64 11.18 -20.01 13.15
N ARG A 65 10.67 -21.19 12.73
CA ARG A 65 11.18 -21.89 11.55
C ARG A 65 10.99 -21.05 10.29
N TRP A 66 9.78 -20.57 10.04
CA TRP A 66 9.50 -19.75 8.85
C TRP A 66 10.25 -18.43 8.88
N TRP A 67 10.32 -17.76 10.03
CA TRP A 67 11.13 -16.56 10.24
C TRP A 67 12.60 -16.76 9.80
N ASN A 68 13.21 -17.87 10.21
CA ASN A 68 14.58 -18.20 9.84
C ASN A 68 14.71 -18.56 8.36
N GLU A 69 13.79 -19.36 7.81
CA GLU A 69 13.78 -19.74 6.38
C GLU A 69 13.58 -18.54 5.45
N THR A 70 12.81 -17.53 5.87
CA THR A 70 12.66 -16.27 5.12
C THR A 70 13.81 -15.30 5.36
N GLY A 71 14.68 -15.53 6.33
CA GLY A 71 15.80 -14.64 6.66
C GLY A 71 15.41 -13.39 7.44
N GLY A 72 14.37 -13.46 8.29
CA GLY A 72 13.94 -12.34 9.14
C GLY A 72 13.58 -11.05 8.38
N TYR A 73 13.86 -9.89 8.97
CA TYR A 73 13.79 -8.61 8.26
C TYR A 73 15.04 -8.37 7.41
N ASP A 74 14.90 -7.58 6.34
CA ASP A 74 16.05 -7.07 5.60
C ASP A 74 16.92 -6.16 6.49
N GLU A 75 18.13 -6.59 6.79
CA GLU A 75 19.11 -5.85 7.62
C GLU A 75 19.55 -4.52 6.98
N GLY A 76 19.32 -4.33 5.68
CA GLY A 76 19.56 -3.06 5.00
C GLY A 76 18.48 -2.00 5.26
N MET A 77 17.35 -2.34 5.89
CA MET A 77 16.32 -1.39 6.27
C MET A 77 16.69 -0.64 7.55
N GLN A 78 16.41 0.66 7.59
CA GLN A 78 16.76 1.54 8.71
C GLN A 78 15.53 2.15 9.34
N GLY A 79 15.50 2.24 10.68
CA GLY A 79 14.43 2.94 11.39
C GLY A 79 13.06 2.32 11.16
N TRP A 80 12.17 3.02 10.45
CA TRP A 80 10.75 2.67 10.32
C TRP A 80 10.25 2.77 8.87
N GLY A 81 9.41 1.80 8.48
CA GLY A 81 8.65 1.78 7.25
C GLY A 81 9.22 0.81 6.22
N GLY A 82 8.36 0.18 5.42
CA GLY A 82 8.72 -0.75 4.34
C GLY A 82 8.91 -2.20 4.79
N GLU A 83 9.19 -2.47 6.07
CA GLU A 83 9.43 -3.81 6.60
C GLU A 83 8.18 -4.70 6.50
N ASN A 84 7.01 -4.10 6.70
CA ASN A 84 5.72 -4.76 6.55
C ASN A 84 5.46 -5.15 5.09
N ILE A 85 5.87 -4.33 4.12
CA ILE A 85 5.73 -4.59 2.68
C ILE A 85 6.66 -5.72 2.26
N ASP A 86 7.94 -5.65 2.64
CA ASP A 86 8.91 -6.70 2.37
C ASP A 86 8.44 -8.04 2.95
N GLN A 87 8.11 -8.09 4.25
CA GLN A 87 7.66 -9.32 4.89
C GLN A 87 6.39 -9.89 4.24
N SER A 88 5.47 -9.03 3.79
CA SER A 88 4.24 -9.45 3.11
C SER A 88 4.51 -10.11 1.77
N LEU A 89 5.27 -9.41 0.91
CA LEU A 89 5.58 -9.90 -0.43
C LEU A 89 6.48 -11.13 -0.37
N ARG A 90 7.50 -11.11 0.49
CA ARG A 90 8.35 -12.27 0.76
C ARG A 90 7.51 -13.48 1.16
N THR A 91 6.56 -13.32 2.08
CA THR A 91 5.70 -14.43 2.53
C THR A 91 4.86 -14.97 1.38
N TRP A 92 4.13 -14.11 0.65
CA TRP A 92 3.23 -14.55 -0.41
C TRP A 92 3.96 -15.13 -1.63
N LEU A 93 5.04 -14.48 -2.07
CA LEU A 93 5.78 -14.89 -3.25
C LEU A 93 6.58 -16.17 -3.01
N CYS A 94 7.04 -16.41 -1.78
CA CYS A 94 7.91 -17.54 -1.44
C CYS A 94 7.18 -18.76 -0.85
N GLY A 95 5.86 -18.84 -1.04
CA GLY A 95 5.06 -20.03 -0.71
C GLY A 95 4.56 -20.10 0.74
N GLY A 96 4.56 -18.97 1.45
CA GLY A 96 3.79 -18.78 2.68
C GLY A 96 2.41 -18.20 2.40
N GLU A 97 1.71 -17.87 3.48
CA GLU A 97 0.40 -17.22 3.45
C GLU A 97 0.22 -16.31 4.66
N ILE A 98 -0.67 -15.34 4.55
CA ILE A 98 -0.96 -14.38 5.63
C ILE A 98 -2.47 -14.38 5.89
N GLN A 99 -2.86 -14.76 7.09
CA GLN A 99 -4.27 -15.00 7.46
C GLN A 99 -4.68 -14.16 8.66
N ALA A 100 -5.84 -13.51 8.56
CA ALA A 100 -6.51 -12.89 9.69
C ALA A 100 -7.10 -13.98 10.61
N LEU A 101 -6.87 -13.86 11.91
CA LEU A 101 -7.51 -14.69 12.93
C LEU A 101 -8.77 -13.99 13.40
N SER A 102 -9.94 -14.56 13.11
CA SER A 102 -11.23 -13.93 13.46
C SER A 102 -11.57 -13.98 14.95
N LYS A 103 -10.87 -14.82 15.73
CA LYS A 103 -11.13 -15.03 17.16
C LYS A 103 -10.02 -14.51 18.08
N ALA A 104 -8.94 -13.99 17.52
CA ALA A 104 -7.85 -13.39 18.29
C ALA A 104 -7.94 -11.87 18.14
N PHE A 105 -7.94 -11.16 19.27
CA PHE A 105 -8.07 -9.71 19.32
C PHE A 105 -6.89 -9.12 20.08
N VAL A 106 -6.36 -8.01 19.58
CA VAL A 106 -5.35 -7.22 20.27
C VAL A 106 -5.74 -5.74 20.17
N ALA A 107 -6.03 -5.14 21.32
CA ALA A 107 -6.34 -3.72 21.41
C ALA A 107 -5.08 -2.89 21.18
N HIS A 108 -5.13 -1.98 20.21
CA HIS A 108 -4.06 -1.06 19.87
C HIS A 108 -4.43 0.37 20.26
N MET A 109 -3.50 1.08 20.90
CA MET A 109 -3.63 2.50 21.18
C MET A 109 -3.28 3.31 19.93
N TRP A 110 -4.30 3.82 19.22
CA TRP A 110 -4.09 4.69 18.07
C TRP A 110 -3.60 6.07 18.48
N ARG A 111 -2.80 6.71 17.61
CA ARG A 111 -2.36 8.08 17.80
C ARG A 111 -3.52 9.03 17.56
N VAL A 112 -3.84 9.84 18.55
CA VAL A 112 -4.89 10.86 18.48
C VAL A 112 -4.22 12.22 18.21
N PRO A 113 -4.60 12.94 17.14
CA PRO A 113 -4.09 14.28 16.87
C PRO A 113 -4.23 15.18 18.10
N HIS A 114 -3.18 15.93 18.43
CA HIS A 114 -3.11 16.85 19.58
C HIS A 114 -3.18 16.22 20.99
N ASP A 115 -3.28 14.89 21.13
CA ASP A 115 -3.17 14.23 22.42
C ASP A 115 -1.74 13.73 22.67
N GLN A 116 -1.00 14.41 23.57
CA GLN A 116 0.38 14.08 23.90
C GLN A 116 0.58 12.67 24.48
N ARG A 117 -0.46 12.06 25.07
CA ARG A 117 -0.39 10.71 25.66
C ARG A 117 -0.14 9.63 24.61
N THR A 118 -0.59 9.88 23.38
CA THR A 118 -0.54 8.91 22.28
C THR A 118 0.51 9.26 21.21
N GLN A 119 1.21 10.39 21.35
CA GLN A 119 2.24 10.78 20.39
C GLN A 119 3.48 9.88 20.47
N ALA A 120 4.10 9.64 19.31
CA ALA A 120 5.37 8.94 19.25
C ALA A 120 6.45 9.72 20.00
N LYS A 121 7.17 9.04 20.89
CA LYS A 121 8.31 9.61 21.61
C LYS A 121 9.64 9.46 20.86
N TYR A 122 9.60 8.85 19.68
CA TYR A 122 10.75 8.64 18.80
C TYR A 122 10.58 9.42 17.52
N MET A 123 11.69 9.87 16.94
CA MET A 123 11.70 10.51 15.63
C MET A 123 11.75 9.46 14.53
N VAL A 124 10.96 9.66 13.48
CA VAL A 124 11.03 8.88 12.24
C VAL A 124 11.74 9.74 11.19
N ASP A 125 12.90 9.28 10.72
CA ASP A 125 13.52 9.90 9.55
C ASP A 125 12.76 9.46 8.29
N VAL A 126 12.01 10.39 7.70
CA VAL A 126 11.23 10.18 6.47
C VAL A 126 12.10 9.63 5.34
N ARG A 127 13.39 9.98 5.29
CA ARG A 127 14.32 9.46 4.28
C ARG A 127 14.54 7.96 4.44
N HIS A 128 14.61 7.45 5.67
CA HIS A 128 14.71 6.02 5.92
C HIS A 128 13.44 5.30 5.48
N THR A 129 12.26 5.86 5.80
CA THR A 129 10.97 5.30 5.34
C THR A 129 10.90 5.18 3.82
N ILE A 130 11.28 6.23 3.09
CA ILE A 130 11.32 6.22 1.63
C ILE A 130 12.35 5.20 1.12
N GLN A 131 13.55 5.17 1.69
CA GLN A 131 14.61 4.24 1.28
C GLN A 131 14.21 2.78 1.46
N ASN A 132 13.60 2.44 2.60
CA ASN A 132 13.13 1.08 2.88
C ASN A 132 11.98 0.67 1.95
N ARG A 133 11.05 1.58 1.64
CA ARG A 133 9.97 1.33 0.66
C ARG A 133 10.54 1.07 -0.73
N VAL A 134 11.55 1.85 -1.15
CA VAL A 134 12.28 1.60 -2.41
C VAL A 134 13.00 0.26 -2.37
N ARG A 135 13.65 -0.12 -1.25
CA ARG A 135 14.28 -1.45 -1.09
C ARG A 135 13.28 -2.58 -1.27
N ALA A 136 12.16 -2.54 -0.54
CA ALA A 136 11.11 -3.55 -0.64
C ALA A 136 10.58 -3.67 -2.07
N ALA A 137 10.33 -2.54 -2.73
CA ALA A 137 9.87 -2.53 -4.11
C ALA A 137 10.91 -3.06 -5.10
N MET A 138 12.17 -2.67 -4.99
CA MET A 138 13.25 -3.18 -5.85
C MET A 138 13.50 -4.67 -5.64
N GLY A 139 13.28 -5.19 -4.43
CA GLY A 139 13.41 -6.62 -4.13
C GLY A 139 12.28 -7.47 -4.71
N TRP A 140 11.06 -6.95 -4.73
CA TRP A 140 9.85 -7.76 -4.94
C TRP A 140 8.93 -7.34 -6.09
N PHE A 141 8.99 -6.11 -6.61
CA PHE A 141 8.05 -5.66 -7.66
C PHE A 141 8.45 -6.10 -9.07
N ASP A 142 9.62 -6.70 -9.25
CA ASP A 142 10.18 -7.04 -10.56
C ASP A 142 10.15 -5.83 -11.51
N SER A 143 9.70 -6.00 -12.76
CA SER A 143 9.59 -4.91 -13.74
C SER A 143 8.61 -3.79 -13.32
N PHE A 144 7.69 -4.05 -12.39
CA PHE A 144 6.77 -3.04 -11.88
C PHE A 144 7.47 -2.02 -10.97
N ALA A 145 8.68 -2.30 -10.47
CA ALA A 145 9.50 -1.30 -9.75
C ALA A 145 9.76 -0.06 -10.62
N GLY A 146 9.71 -0.20 -11.95
CA GLY A 146 9.78 0.93 -12.87
C GLY A 146 8.67 1.97 -12.66
N LYS A 147 7.54 1.61 -12.03
CA LYS A 147 6.47 2.57 -11.69
C LYS A 147 6.88 3.55 -10.59
N LEU A 148 7.87 3.21 -9.76
CA LEU A 148 8.39 4.12 -8.72
C LEU A 148 8.89 5.44 -9.30
N LYS A 149 9.35 5.46 -10.56
CA LYS A 149 9.83 6.69 -11.23
C LYS A 149 8.77 7.78 -11.35
N HIS A 150 7.50 7.39 -11.21
CA HIS A 150 6.34 8.26 -11.26
C HIS A 150 6.03 8.93 -9.92
N TYR A 151 6.70 8.50 -8.85
CA TYR A 151 6.57 9.05 -7.50
C TYR A 151 7.90 9.71 -7.12
N PRO A 152 7.98 11.05 -7.08
CA PRO A 152 9.29 11.70 -7.05
C PRO A 152 10.09 11.46 -5.78
N ASP A 153 9.42 11.34 -4.63
CA ASP A 153 10.06 10.93 -3.38
C ASP A 153 10.78 9.59 -3.54
N MET A 154 10.20 8.67 -4.31
CA MET A 154 10.80 7.36 -4.63
C MET A 154 11.88 7.45 -5.70
N ARG A 155 11.72 8.32 -6.70
CA ARG A 155 12.66 8.48 -7.82
C ARG A 155 14.07 8.81 -7.34
N PHE A 156 14.19 9.74 -6.39
CA PHE A 156 15.51 10.14 -5.87
C PHE A 156 16.16 9.02 -5.06
N ALA A 157 15.39 8.31 -4.24
CA ALA A 157 15.88 7.17 -3.46
C ALA A 157 16.27 5.97 -4.35
N ASN A 158 15.63 5.82 -5.52
CA ASN A 158 15.95 4.78 -6.50
C ASN A 158 17.22 5.05 -7.34
N SER A 159 17.79 6.27 -7.27
CA SER A 159 18.96 6.63 -8.10
C SER A 159 20.28 6.05 -7.59
N LYS A 160 20.34 5.61 -6.33
CA LYS A 160 21.53 5.00 -5.74
C LYS A 160 21.49 3.49 -5.92
N LYS A 161 22.59 2.91 -6.40
CA LYS A 161 22.76 1.45 -6.42
C LYS A 161 22.77 0.93 -4.98
N GLN A 162 21.85 0.05 -4.65
CA GLN A 162 21.74 -0.58 -3.34
C GLN A 162 22.12 -2.04 -3.45
N ASP A 163 22.68 -2.62 -2.38
CA ASP A 163 22.87 -4.07 -2.33
C ASP A 163 21.51 -4.75 -2.08
N MET A 164 21.18 -5.67 -2.99
CA MET A 164 19.94 -6.46 -3.01
C MET A 164 20.22 -7.96 -2.93
N SER A 165 21.47 -8.36 -2.64
CA SER A 165 21.91 -9.75 -2.54
C SER A 165 21.05 -10.57 -1.57
N ALA A 166 20.65 -9.99 -0.44
CA ALA A 166 19.78 -10.64 0.55
C ALA A 166 18.41 -11.05 -0.04
N PHE A 167 17.80 -10.19 -0.86
CA PHE A 167 16.54 -10.52 -1.54
C PHE A 167 16.73 -11.64 -2.56
N GLN A 168 17.80 -11.58 -3.36
CA GLN A 168 18.13 -12.60 -4.35
C GLN A 168 18.35 -13.97 -3.71
N ALA A 169 19.12 -14.03 -2.61
CA ALA A 169 19.38 -15.26 -1.88
C ALA A 169 18.09 -15.91 -1.36
N VAL A 170 17.14 -15.13 -0.84
CA VAL A 170 15.83 -15.65 -0.41
C VAL A 170 15.01 -16.15 -1.62
N ARG A 171 15.01 -15.38 -2.71
CA ARG A 171 14.28 -15.73 -3.94
C ARG A 171 14.73 -17.06 -4.53
N GLU A 172 16.04 -17.26 -4.62
CA GLU A 172 16.65 -18.48 -5.12
C GLU A 172 16.40 -19.65 -4.17
N ARG A 173 16.66 -19.47 -2.87
CA ARG A 173 16.52 -20.52 -1.86
C ARG A 173 15.09 -21.06 -1.75
N LEU A 174 14.09 -20.18 -1.86
CA LEU A 174 12.68 -20.55 -1.67
C LEU A 174 11.89 -20.73 -2.98
N GLY A 175 12.51 -20.50 -4.14
CA GLY A 175 11.85 -20.61 -5.44
C GLY A 175 10.67 -19.65 -5.58
N CYS A 176 10.86 -18.38 -5.22
CA CYS A 176 9.76 -17.42 -5.12
C CYS A 176 9.15 -17.06 -6.48
N LYS A 177 7.85 -16.79 -6.48
CA LYS A 177 7.05 -16.40 -7.64
C LYS A 177 7.33 -14.95 -8.05
N PRO A 178 7.07 -14.57 -9.32
CA PRO A 178 7.14 -13.18 -9.75
C PRO A 178 6.02 -12.34 -9.15
N PHE A 179 6.23 -11.03 -9.04
CA PHE A 179 5.24 -10.07 -8.52
C PHE A 179 3.90 -10.11 -9.25
N ALA A 180 3.92 -10.40 -10.55
CA ALA A 180 2.71 -10.56 -11.36
C ALA A 180 1.76 -11.63 -10.78
N TRP A 181 2.29 -12.68 -10.15
CA TRP A 181 1.47 -13.68 -9.47
C TRP A 181 0.72 -13.10 -8.27
N PHE A 182 1.36 -12.23 -7.49
CA PHE A 182 0.74 -11.58 -6.33
C PHE A 182 -0.39 -10.64 -6.78
N LEU A 183 -0.16 -9.85 -7.84
CA LEU A 183 -1.19 -9.00 -8.45
C LEU A 183 -2.38 -9.83 -8.95
N TRP A 184 -2.12 -10.96 -9.62
CA TRP A 184 -3.17 -11.85 -10.10
C TRP A 184 -3.96 -12.51 -8.95
N ARG A 185 -3.28 -12.95 -7.88
CA ARG A 185 -3.92 -13.56 -6.70
C ARG A 185 -4.93 -12.63 -6.02
N PHE A 186 -4.61 -11.34 -5.99
CA PHE A 186 -5.39 -10.29 -5.32
C PHE A 186 -6.02 -9.32 -6.33
N ARG A 187 -6.29 -9.80 -7.56
CA ARG A 187 -6.74 -8.96 -8.67
C ARG A 187 -8.00 -8.16 -8.36
N ASP A 188 -8.92 -8.74 -7.60
CA ASP A 188 -10.17 -8.11 -7.15
C ASP A 188 -9.87 -6.81 -6.41
N ILE A 189 -8.88 -6.86 -5.50
CA ILE A 189 -8.47 -5.70 -4.72
C ILE A 189 -7.80 -4.65 -5.60
N TYR A 190 -6.95 -5.05 -6.54
CA TYR A 190 -6.21 -4.11 -7.40
C TYR A 190 -7.06 -3.52 -8.53
N GLU A 191 -8.07 -4.24 -9.00
CA GLU A 191 -9.10 -3.75 -9.92
C GLU A 191 -10.00 -2.72 -9.21
N ASP A 192 -10.54 -3.08 -8.03
CA ASP A 192 -11.36 -2.17 -7.20
C ASP A 192 -10.57 -0.94 -6.73
N ALA A 193 -9.31 -1.13 -6.37
CA ALA A 193 -8.43 -0.03 -5.98
C ALA A 193 -8.05 0.89 -7.15
N GLY A 194 -8.32 0.50 -8.40
CA GLY A 194 -7.96 1.30 -9.57
C GLY A 194 -6.49 1.22 -9.98
N LEU A 195 -5.76 0.24 -9.44
CA LEU A 195 -4.33 0.08 -9.70
C LEU A 195 -4.07 -0.78 -10.94
N LEU A 196 -5.04 -1.61 -11.34
CA LEU A 196 -5.05 -2.41 -12.56
C LEU A 196 -6.34 -2.15 -13.37
N PRO A 197 -6.57 -0.93 -13.88
CA PRO A 197 -7.78 -0.65 -14.62
C PRO A 197 -7.77 -1.35 -15.99
N ASN A 198 -8.89 -1.95 -16.37
CA ASN A 198 -9.08 -2.57 -17.69
C ASN A 198 -8.96 -1.55 -18.83
N GLN A 199 -9.43 -0.33 -18.59
CA GLN A 199 -9.38 0.76 -19.55
C GLN A 199 -9.06 2.07 -18.85
N THR A 200 -8.35 2.94 -19.56
CA THR A 200 -8.12 4.33 -19.16
C THR A 200 -8.58 5.27 -20.27
N PHE A 201 -9.00 6.49 -19.92
CA PHE A 201 -9.54 7.48 -20.85
C PHE A 201 -9.29 8.91 -20.37
N HIS A 202 -9.39 9.88 -21.30
CA HIS A 202 -9.37 11.31 -20.98
C HIS A 202 -10.80 11.85 -20.93
N LEU A 203 -11.05 12.82 -20.05
CA LEU A 203 -12.35 13.47 -19.90
C LEU A 203 -12.34 14.85 -20.56
N ARG A 204 -12.90 14.95 -21.78
CA ARG A 204 -12.92 16.19 -22.56
C ARG A 204 -14.21 16.98 -22.32
N HIS A 205 -14.08 18.22 -21.87
CA HIS A 205 -15.18 19.17 -21.79
C HIS A 205 -15.55 19.68 -23.19
N ARG A 206 -16.76 19.36 -23.65
CA ARG A 206 -17.20 19.63 -25.04
C ARG A 206 -17.12 21.11 -25.43
N PRO A 207 -17.63 22.09 -24.64
CA PRO A 207 -17.62 23.50 -25.02
C PRO A 207 -16.22 24.11 -25.17
N SER A 208 -15.29 23.81 -24.25
CA SER A 208 -13.95 24.39 -24.28
C SER A 208 -12.93 23.54 -25.04
N GLY A 209 -13.26 22.29 -25.36
CA GLY A 209 -12.35 21.32 -25.97
C GLY A 209 -11.21 20.86 -25.06
N LYS A 210 -11.14 21.33 -23.82
CA LYS A 210 -10.10 21.03 -22.81
C LYS A 210 -10.38 19.72 -22.07
N CYS A 211 -9.35 19.13 -21.47
CA CYS A 211 -9.43 17.89 -20.71
C CYS A 211 -9.36 18.15 -19.20
N LEU A 212 -10.04 17.33 -18.41
CA LEU A 212 -9.97 17.35 -16.95
C LEU A 212 -8.59 16.84 -16.49
N THR A 213 -7.88 17.70 -15.79
CA THR A 213 -6.53 17.48 -15.30
C THR A 213 -6.52 17.52 -13.78
N TYR A 214 -5.93 16.51 -13.15
CA TYR A 214 -5.60 16.52 -11.74
C TYR A 214 -4.35 17.34 -11.46
N LEU A 215 -4.43 18.26 -10.50
CA LEU A 215 -3.35 19.21 -10.22
C LEU A 215 -2.44 18.78 -9.06
N GLY A 216 -2.73 17.67 -8.39
CA GLY A 216 -1.99 17.21 -7.21
C GLY A 216 -0.78 16.32 -7.49
N PRO A 217 -0.15 15.78 -6.43
CA PRO A 217 0.99 14.88 -6.53
C PRO A 217 0.58 13.48 -6.99
N ALA A 218 1.52 12.74 -7.57
CA ALA A 218 1.34 11.31 -7.82
C ALA A 218 1.18 10.53 -6.51
N GLY A 219 0.27 9.56 -6.47
CA GLY A 219 0.03 8.69 -5.31
C GLY A 219 -0.97 9.29 -4.33
N THR A 220 -0.78 8.99 -3.04
CA THR A 220 -1.69 9.46 -1.99
C THR A 220 -1.41 10.89 -1.61
N HIS A 221 -2.42 11.75 -1.73
CA HIS A 221 -2.32 13.11 -1.24
C HIS A 221 -2.27 13.12 0.31
N PRO A 222 -1.32 13.83 0.96
CA PRO A 222 -1.18 13.84 2.43
C PRO A 222 -2.42 14.33 3.19
N ARG A 223 -3.21 15.22 2.57
CA ARG A 223 -4.50 15.73 3.12
C ARG A 223 -5.73 15.01 2.58
N GLY A 224 -5.55 13.94 1.79
CA GLY A 224 -6.64 13.14 1.22
C GLY A 224 -7.46 13.80 0.10
N ALA A 225 -7.15 15.04 -0.29
CA ALA A 225 -7.84 15.75 -1.38
C ALA A 225 -6.93 16.76 -2.08
N ASP A 226 -7.16 16.95 -3.38
CA ASP A 226 -6.59 18.03 -4.18
C ASP A 226 -7.65 18.53 -5.21
N SER A 227 -7.22 19.28 -6.20
CA SER A 227 -8.03 20.03 -7.15
C SER A 227 -7.87 19.52 -8.58
N VAL A 228 -8.91 19.73 -9.39
CA VAL A 228 -8.94 19.45 -10.82
C VAL A 228 -9.22 20.72 -11.62
N GLU A 229 -8.68 20.81 -12.84
CA GLU A 229 -8.88 21.95 -13.74
C GLU A 229 -9.02 21.47 -15.20
N LEU A 230 -9.71 22.25 -16.03
CA LEU A 230 -9.73 22.05 -17.47
C LEU A 230 -8.49 22.66 -18.13
N GLN A 231 -7.63 21.83 -18.72
CA GLN A 231 -6.42 22.24 -19.43
C GLN A 231 -6.37 21.71 -20.87
N PRO A 232 -5.51 22.24 -21.77
CA PRO A 232 -5.34 21.66 -23.10
C PRO A 232 -5.10 20.14 -23.02
N CYS A 233 -5.80 19.38 -23.86
CA CYS A 233 -5.67 17.94 -23.87
C CYS A 233 -4.25 17.54 -24.30
N GLY A 234 -3.59 16.69 -23.52
CA GLY A 234 -2.22 16.24 -23.77
C GLY A 234 -1.47 15.91 -22.47
N GLU A 235 -0.33 15.21 -22.59
CA GLU A 235 0.39 14.63 -21.44
C GLU A 235 1.22 15.63 -20.61
N VAL A 236 1.05 16.94 -20.81
CA VAL A 236 1.96 17.95 -20.22
C VAL A 236 1.21 18.91 -19.33
N VAL A 237 1.18 18.58 -18.04
CA VAL A 237 0.88 19.54 -16.98
C VAL A 237 1.93 19.40 -15.89
N SER A 238 3.01 20.18 -16.01
CA SER A 238 3.88 20.40 -14.85
C SER A 238 3.20 21.42 -13.95
N SER A 239 2.61 20.94 -12.86
CA SER A 239 2.11 21.84 -11.82
C SER A 239 3.30 22.59 -11.21
N ARG A 240 3.31 23.93 -11.25
CA ARG A 240 4.32 24.72 -10.49
C ARG A 240 4.19 24.48 -8.98
N ARG A 241 2.98 24.12 -8.51
CA ARG A 241 2.67 23.85 -7.10
C ARG A 241 3.20 22.47 -6.68
N TRP A 242 3.17 21.51 -7.59
CA TRP A 242 3.66 20.17 -7.36
C TRP A 242 4.63 19.80 -8.47
N PRO A 243 5.96 19.89 -8.25
CA PRO A 243 6.97 19.42 -9.21
C PRO A 243 6.85 17.90 -9.52
N ASN A 244 5.85 17.24 -8.93
CA ASN A 244 5.68 15.82 -8.75
C ASN A 244 4.33 15.30 -9.29
N SER A 245 3.88 15.83 -10.42
CA SER A 245 2.61 15.44 -11.03
C SER A 245 2.60 13.96 -11.48
N PRO A 246 1.42 13.31 -11.49
CA PRO A 246 1.24 11.99 -12.09
C PRO A 246 1.78 11.95 -13.53
N PRO A 247 2.14 10.75 -14.05
CA PRO A 247 2.73 10.62 -15.39
C PRO A 247 1.80 11.10 -16.50
N ASP A 248 0.50 10.94 -16.25
CA ASP A 248 -0.57 11.42 -17.10
C ASP A 248 -1.72 11.91 -16.18
N PRO A 249 -1.72 13.20 -15.79
CA PRO A 249 -2.71 13.76 -14.87
C PRO A 249 -4.09 13.92 -15.51
N GLN A 250 -4.24 13.57 -16.80
CA GLN A 250 -5.50 13.63 -17.55
C GLN A 250 -6.09 12.24 -17.80
N ARG A 251 -5.43 11.18 -17.32
CA ARG A 251 -5.86 9.80 -17.53
C ARG A 251 -6.64 9.29 -16.34
N TRP A 252 -7.89 8.96 -16.61
CA TRP A 252 -8.87 8.50 -15.64
C TRP A 252 -9.30 7.08 -15.96
N HIS A 253 -9.88 6.41 -14.98
CA HIS A 253 -10.61 5.18 -15.18
C HIS A 253 -11.83 5.15 -14.25
N MET A 254 -12.79 4.29 -14.55
CA MET A 254 -13.89 4.04 -13.63
C MET A 254 -13.36 3.27 -12.42
N ALA A 255 -13.77 3.67 -11.23
CA ALA A 255 -13.57 2.93 -10.01
C ALA A 255 -14.89 2.85 -9.25
N ASN A 256 -15.22 1.66 -8.78
CA ASN A 256 -16.39 1.46 -7.95
C ASN A 256 -15.93 1.49 -6.51
N GLN A 257 -16.49 2.36 -5.66
CA GLN A 257 -16.77 1.87 -4.32
C GLN A 257 -17.85 2.67 -3.60
N ASP A 258 -18.87 1.93 -3.15
CA ASP A 258 -19.35 2.08 -1.78
C ASP A 258 -19.69 0.69 -1.18
N PRO A 259 -18.96 0.20 -0.16
CA PRO A 259 -19.25 -1.09 0.47
C PRO A 259 -20.27 -1.06 1.62
N ASN A 260 -20.80 0.10 2.02
CA ASN A 260 -21.71 0.22 3.17
C ASN A 260 -23.04 0.95 2.88
N THR A 261 -23.15 1.72 1.79
CA THR A 261 -24.13 2.82 1.70
C THR A 261 -25.15 2.71 0.56
N HIS A 262 -24.97 1.83 -0.44
CA HIS A 262 -25.88 1.71 -1.61
C HIS A 262 -26.21 3.04 -2.35
N LEU A 263 -25.37 4.07 -2.26
CA LEU A 263 -25.49 5.32 -3.04
C LEU A 263 -24.36 5.45 -4.09
N CYS A 264 -24.62 6.22 -5.14
CA CYS A 264 -24.10 6.07 -6.52
C CYS A 264 -22.66 5.57 -6.74
N CYS A 265 -22.61 4.48 -7.51
CA CYS A 265 -21.48 3.86 -8.21
C CYS A 265 -21.04 4.66 -9.47
N SER A 266 -20.18 5.68 -9.32
CA SER A 266 -19.60 6.37 -10.50
C SER A 266 -18.26 7.10 -10.23
N GLY A 267 -17.44 6.63 -9.30
CA GLY A 267 -16.19 7.31 -8.93
C GLY A 267 -15.18 7.26 -10.07
N LEU A 268 -14.78 8.41 -10.61
CA LEU A 268 -13.66 8.48 -11.53
C LEU A 268 -12.39 8.48 -10.69
N ARG A 269 -11.45 7.57 -10.98
CA ARG A 269 -10.13 7.59 -10.33
C ARG A 269 -9.06 7.98 -11.32
N LEU A 270 -8.07 8.68 -10.81
CA LEU A 270 -6.91 9.05 -11.59
C LEU A 270 -5.96 7.86 -11.73
N TRP A 271 -5.56 7.58 -12.97
CA TRP A 271 -4.73 6.43 -13.30
C TRP A 271 -3.40 6.42 -12.52
N SER A 272 -3.03 5.23 -12.03
CA SER A 272 -1.82 5.00 -11.25
C SER A 272 -1.78 5.79 -9.93
N THR A 273 -2.93 6.17 -9.37
CA THR A 273 -3.05 6.76 -8.04
C THR A 273 -4.23 6.14 -7.29
N ASP A 274 -4.36 6.42 -6.00
CA ASP A 274 -5.52 6.08 -5.18
C ASP A 274 -6.52 7.24 -5.06
N GLN A 275 -6.37 8.29 -5.87
CA GLN A 275 -7.18 9.51 -5.80
C GLN A 275 -8.48 9.34 -6.58
N CYS A 276 -9.61 9.55 -5.90
CA CYS A 276 -10.95 9.57 -6.47
C CYS A 276 -11.41 11.01 -6.75
N LEU A 277 -12.27 11.17 -7.75
CA LEU A 277 -13.10 12.34 -8.01
C LEU A 277 -14.54 12.04 -7.55
#